data_AF-A0A2H6EYZ8-F1
#
_entry.id   AF-A0A2H6EYZ8-F1
#
_cell.length_a   1.000
_cell.length_b   1.000
_cell.length_c   1.000
_cell.angle_alpha   90.00
_cell.angle_beta   90.00
_cell.angle_gamma   90.00
#
_symmetry.space_group_name_H-M   'P 1'
#
loop_
_entity.id
_entity.type
_entity.pdbx_description
1 polymer ?
#
loop_
_entity_poly.entity_id
_entity_poly.type
_entity_poly.pdbx_seq_one_letter_code
_entity_poly.pdbx_strand_id
1 'polypeptide(L)' 'MRKRIKYAKQRLSIFSEFWQFMKVRKKWWLGPIILVLVILGFFIVFVEGSALAPFIYALF' A
#
# COMPACT_ATOMS: atom_id res chain seq x y z
N MET A 1 14.68 -4.65 -34.60
CA MET A 1 13.48 -4.59 -33.71
C MET A 1 13.76 -4.64 -32.19
N ARG A 2 14.98 -4.85 -31.67
CA ARG A 2 15.22 -5.02 -30.20
C ARG A 2 15.36 -3.74 -29.35
N LYS A 3 15.39 -2.55 -29.95
CA LYS A 3 15.65 -1.29 -29.22
C LYS A 3 14.49 -0.83 -28.32
N ARG A 4 13.23 -1.20 -28.62
CA ARG A 4 12.03 -0.72 -27.90
C ARG A 4 11.95 -1.17 -26.43
N ILE A 5 12.46 -2.35 -26.10
CA ILE A 5 12.41 -2.91 -24.74
C ILE A 5 13.32 -2.14 -23.76
N LYS A 6 14.43 -1.59 -24.27
CA LYS A 6 15.43 -0.90 -23.44
C LYS A 6 14.88 0.39 -22.81
N TYR A 7 14.02 1.12 -23.53
CA TYR A 7 13.41 2.37 -23.06
C TYR A 7 12.31 2.13 -22.02
N ALA A 8 11.55 1.04 -22.12
CA ALA A 8 10.56 0.66 -21.11
C ALA A 8 11.23 0.34 -19.75
N LYS A 9 12.38 -0.36 -19.78
CA LYS A 9 13.21 -0.61 -18.59
C LYS A 9 13.75 0.68 -17.97
N GLN A 10 14.05 1.69 -18.80
CA GLN A 10 14.58 2.98 -18.35
C GLN A 10 13.51 3.82 -17.61
N ARG A 11 12.25 3.78 -18.03
CA ARG A 11 11.15 4.49 -17.34
C ARG A 11 10.83 3.89 -15.97
N LEU A 12 10.99 2.57 -15.82
CA LEU A 12 10.79 1.87 -14.54
C LEU A 12 12.01 1.92 -13.61
N SER A 13 13.17 2.40 -14.09
CA SER A 13 14.39 2.56 -13.31
C SER A 13 14.19 3.47 -12.09
N ILE A 14 13.39 4.54 -12.25
CA ILE A 14 13.10 5.51 -11.18
C ILE A 14 12.50 4.84 -9.94
N PHE A 15 11.58 3.88 -10.13
CA PHE A 15 10.99 3.13 -9.00
C PHE A 15 12.02 2.22 -8.32
N SER A 16 12.91 1.61 -9.08
CA SER A 16 14.00 0.77 -8.55
C SER A 16 15.03 1.60 -7.78
N GLU A 17 15.42 2.76 -8.31
CA GLU A 17 16.33 3.70 -7.67
C GLU A 17 15.73 4.23 -6.37
N PHE A 18 14.45 4.62 -6.39
CA PHE A 18 13.72 5.04 -5.20
C PHE A 18 13.68 3.94 -4.13
N TRP A 19 13.41 2.69 -4.54
CA TRP A 19 13.43 1.54 -3.63
C TRP A 19 14.82 1.31 -3.00
N GLN A 20 15.89 1.44 -3.78
CA GLN A 20 17.26 1.40 -3.28
C GLN A 20 17.53 2.53 -2.27
N PHE A 21 17.11 3.76 -2.56
CA PHE A 21 17.23 4.90 -1.63
C PHE A 21 16.49 4.65 -0.31
N MET A 22 15.27 4.10 -0.36
CA MET A 22 14.50 3.78 0.85
C MET A 22 15.17 2.70 1.69
N LYS A 23 15.75 1.68 1.05
CA LYS A 23 16.48 0.58 1.69
C LYS A 23 17.74 1.07 2.43
N VAL A 24 18.47 2.04 1.87
CA VAL A 24 19.68 2.64 2.47
C VAL A 24 19.37 3.39 3.77
N ARG A 25 18.24 4.12 3.82
CA ARG A 25 17.83 4.93 4.98
C ARG A 25 17.18 4.12 6.12
N LYS A 26 17.19 2.78 6.05
CA LYS A 26 16.52 1.87 6.99
C LYS A 26 15.03 2.18 7.23
N LYS A 27 14.32 2.77 6.26
CA LYS A 27 12.86 3.07 6.36
C LYS A 27 11.96 1.82 6.27
N TRP A 28 12.48 0.63 6.54
CA TRP A 28 11.74 -0.64 6.57
C TRP A 28 10.55 -0.64 7.53
N TRP A 29 10.58 0.26 8.52
CA TRP A 29 9.51 0.49 9.50
C TRP A 29 8.22 1.03 8.87
N LEU A 30 8.29 1.64 7.68
CA LEU A 30 7.09 2.11 6.97
C LEU A 30 6.24 0.96 6.42
N GLY A 31 6.86 -0.17 6.06
CA GLY A 31 6.16 -1.35 5.56
C GLY A 31 5.04 -1.83 6.49
N PRO A 32 5.34 -2.16 7.77
CA PRO A 32 4.32 -2.58 8.72
C PRO A 32 3.26 -1.51 9.00
N ILE A 33 3.64 -0.23 9.06
CA ILE A 33 2.67 0.87 9.27
C ILE A 33 1.67 0.94 8.11
N ILE A 34 2.16 0.92 6.87
CA ILE A 34 1.31 0.93 5.67
C ILE A 34 0.40 -0.29 5.63
N LEU A 35 0.92 -1.46 5.99
CA LEU A 35 0.14 -2.70 6.05
C LEU A 35 -1.04 -2.58 7.03
N VAL A 36 -0.78 -2.09 8.25
CA VAL A 36 -1.83 -1.89 9.26
C VAL A 36 -2.87 -0.86 8.79
N LEU A 37 -2.43 0.24 8.18
CA LEU A 37 -3.35 1.26 7.65
C LEU A 37 -4.25 0.69 6.54
N VAL A 38 -3.71 -0.14 5.65
CA VAL A 38 -4.49 -0.81 4.61
C VAL A 38 -5.50 -1.78 5.22
N ILE A 39 -5.07 -2.60 6.19
CA ILE A 39 -5.96 -3.54 6.88
C ILE A 39 -7.10 -2.80 7.59
N LEU A 40 -6.79 -1.72 8.31
CA LEU A 40 -7.79 -0.90 9.00
C LEU A 40 -8.75 -0.23 8.01
N GLY A 41 -8.23 0.34 6.91
CA GLY A 41 -9.07 0.93 5.87
C GLY A 41 -10.02 -0.09 5.24
N PHE A 42 -9.51 -1.29 4.94
CA PHE A 42 -10.32 -2.39 4.45
C PHE A 42 -11.38 -2.81 5.48
N PHE A 43 -10.98 -2.95 6.74
CA PHE A 43 -11.89 -3.31 7.83
C PHE A 43 -13.04 -2.30 7.97
N ILE A 44 -12.74 -0.99 7.93
CA ILE A 44 -13.76 0.06 8.02
C ILE A 44 -14.78 -0.05 6.88
N VAL A 45 -14.32 -0.18 5.64
CA VAL A 45 -15.22 -0.30 4.47
C VAL A 45 -16.11 -1.53 4.58
N PHE A 46 -15.57 -2.66 5.07
CA PHE A 46 -16.35 -3.88 5.27
C PHE A 46 -17.34 -3.78 6.42
N VAL A 47 -17.00 -3.07 7.50
CA VAL A 47 -17.87 -2.87 8.65
C VAL A 47 -18.99 -1.88 8.34
N GLU A 48 -18.72 -0.79 7.63
CA GLU A 48 -19.69 0.26 7.30
C GLU A 48 -20.85 -0.27 6.44
N GLY A 49 -20.58 -1.15 5.47
CA GLY A 49 -21.59 -1.83 4.66
C GLY A 49 -22.18 -3.10 5.30
N SER A 50 -21.73 -3.48 6.51
CA SER A 50 -22.21 -4.70 7.17
C SER A 50 -23.52 -4.45 7.92
N ALA A 51 -24.35 -5.49 7.99
CA ALA A 51 -25.52 -5.50 8.87
C ALA A 51 -25.15 -5.34 10.35
N LEU A 52 -23.86 -5.32 10.73
CA LEU A 52 -23.38 -5.14 12.11
C LEU A 52 -23.36 -3.66 12.53
N ALA A 53 -23.30 -2.70 11.61
CA ALA A 53 -23.21 -1.28 11.94
C ALA A 53 -24.35 -0.79 12.87
N PRO A 54 -25.63 -1.13 12.65
CA PRO A 54 -26.72 -0.73 13.55
C PRO A 54 -26.62 -1.34 14.96
N PHE A 55 -26.03 -2.53 15.10
CA PHE A 55 -25.88 -3.20 16.39
C PHE A 55 -24.76 -2.58 17.23
N ILE A 56 -23.70 -2.08 16.58
CA ILE A 56 -22.66 -1.30 17.27
C ILE A 56 -23.31 -0.07 17.92
N TYR A 57 -24.10 0.70 17.16
CA TYR A 57 -24.78 1.89 17.72
C TYR A 57 -25.88 1.56 18.74
N ALA A 58 -26.45 0.35 18.72
CA ALA A 58 -27.46 -0.04 19.70
C ALA A 58 -26.86 -0.53 21.03
N LEU A 59 -25.59 -0.95 21.05
CA LEU A 59 -24.92 -1.51 22.23
C LEU A 59 -24.13 -0.46 23.04
N PHE A 60 -23.94 0.75 22.51
CA PHE A 60 -23.26 1.88 23.14
C PHE A 60 -24.22 3.07 23.29
#